data_AF-A0A943FI80-F1
#
_entry.id   AF-A0A943FI80-F1
#
_cell.length_a   1.000
_cell.length_b   1.000
_cell.length_c   1.000
_cell.angle_alpha   90.00
_cell.angle_beta   90.00
_cell.angle_gamma   90.00
#
_symmetry.space_group_name_H-M   'P 1'
#
loop_
_entity.id
_entity.type
_entity.pdbx_description
1 polymer ?
#
loop_
_entity_poly.entity_id
_entity_poly.type
_entity_poly.pdbx_seq_one_letter_code
_entity_poly.pdbx_strand_id
1 'polypeptide(L)'
;MAFFDNLTRKAQDVASVAGEKAKMAADTAKINMQIASEQREIEKDYKTIGEWYMAEHADEAPEAIADVVAAIKAAKEKIIELEEAKEQRKNPTADVIPADGVVAEETAGAPEMKICPVCGNASQGKFCPQCGAPMGE
;
A
#
# COMPACT_ATOMS: atom_id res chain seq x y z
N MET A 1 -30.07 31.64 -49.17
CA MET A 1 -29.99 31.72 -47.70
C MET A 1 -30.25 30.38 -47.00
N ALA A 2 -31.14 29.51 -47.51
CA ALA A 2 -31.51 28.23 -46.87
C ALA A 2 -30.40 27.18 -46.60
N PHE A 3 -29.23 27.27 -47.25
CA PHE A 3 -28.13 26.31 -47.02
C PHE A 3 -27.45 26.53 -45.66
N PHE A 4 -27.17 27.80 -45.31
CA PHE A 4 -26.55 28.14 -44.04
C PHE A 4 -27.49 27.87 -42.85
N ASP A 5 -28.79 28.12 -43.01
CA ASP A 5 -29.79 27.83 -41.97
C ASP A 5 -29.88 26.34 -41.63
N ASN A 6 -29.80 25.47 -42.64
CA ASN A 6 -29.76 24.01 -42.44
C ASN A 6 -28.45 23.54 -41.80
N LEU A 7 -27.32 24.16 -42.15
CA LEU A 7 -26.04 23.86 -41.52
C LEU A 7 -26.04 24.27 -40.05
N THR A 8 -26.56 25.45 -39.72
CA THR A 8 -26.69 25.94 -38.33
C THR A 8 -27.61 25.06 -37.51
N ARG A 9 -28.78 24.65 -38.04
CA ARG A 9 -29.68 23.71 -37.34
C ARG A 9 -29.01 22.37 -37.06
N LYS A 10 -28.34 21.78 -38.06
CA LYS A 10 -27.60 20.52 -37.86
C LYS A 10 -26.47 20.66 -36.84
N ALA A 11 -25.74 21.77 -36.85
CA ALA A 11 -24.71 22.04 -35.85
C ALA A 11 -25.31 22.15 -34.44
N GLN A 12 -26.46 22.80 -34.30
CA GLN A 12 -27.20 22.92 -33.04
C GLN A 12 -27.69 21.55 -32.54
N ASP A 13 -28.25 20.71 -33.41
CA ASP A 13 -28.72 19.37 -33.05
C ASP A 13 -27.56 18.48 -32.58
N VAL A 14 -26.43 18.51 -33.29
CA VAL A 14 -25.22 17.77 -32.92
C VAL A 14 -24.66 18.27 -31.58
N ALA A 15 -24.64 19.58 -31.35
CA ALA A 15 -24.22 20.17 -30.08
C ALA A 15 -25.14 19.77 -28.92
N SER A 16 -26.46 19.75 -29.15
CA SER A 16 -27.46 19.30 -28.16
C SER A 16 -27.25 17.83 -27.78
N VAL A 17 -27.11 16.94 -28.78
CA VAL A 17 -26.85 15.51 -28.56
C VAL A 17 -25.52 15.28 -27.85
N ALA A 18 -24.47 16.03 -28.21
CA ALA A 18 -23.19 15.95 -27.52
C ALA A 18 -23.31 16.40 -26.05
N GLY A 19 -24.07 17.45 -25.77
CA GLY A 19 -24.34 17.94 -24.42
C GLY A 19 -25.13 16.93 -23.56
N GLU A 20 -26.17 16.32 -24.12
CA GLU A 20 -26.93 15.26 -23.44
C GLU A 20 -26.06 14.05 -23.12
N LYS A 21 -25.23 13.61 -24.06
CA LYS A 21 -24.27 12.51 -23.83
C LYS A 21 -23.24 12.85 -22.76
N ALA A 22 -22.73 14.08 -22.75
CA ALA A 22 -21.81 14.54 -21.72
C ALA A 22 -22.47 14.54 -20.34
N LYS A 23 -23.72 14.99 -20.24
CA LYS A 23 -24.51 14.95 -18.99
C LYS A 23 -24.74 13.51 -18.52
N MET A 24 -25.17 12.61 -19.41
CA MET A 24 -25.36 11.19 -19.07
C MET A 24 -24.06 10.53 -18.59
N ALA A 25 -22.93 10.85 -19.23
CA ALA A 25 -21.63 10.37 -18.80
C ALA A 25 -21.24 10.91 -17.40
N ALA A 26 -21.50 12.18 -17.13
CA ALA A 26 -21.25 12.78 -15.82
C ALA A 26 -22.14 12.16 -14.72
N ASP A 27 -23.44 11.97 -15.01
CA ASP A 27 -24.37 11.33 -14.08
C ASP A 27 -23.95 9.88 -13.81
N THR A 28 -23.53 9.14 -14.84
CA THR A 28 -23.00 7.77 -14.71
C THR A 28 -21.73 7.74 -13.86
N ALA A 29 -20.79 8.67 -14.09
CA ALA A 29 -19.58 8.78 -13.29
C ALA A 29 -19.89 9.07 -11.81
N LYS A 30 -20.86 9.96 -11.55
CA LYS A 30 -21.32 10.26 -10.19
C LYS A 30 -21.92 9.02 -9.50
N ILE A 31 -22.77 8.27 -10.20
CA ILE A 31 -23.34 7.02 -9.68
C ILE A 31 -22.24 6.01 -9.37
N ASN A 32 -21.28 5.82 -10.28
CA ASN A 32 -20.16 4.90 -10.06
C ASN A 32 -19.30 5.30 -8.86
N MET A 33 -19.08 6.60 -8.64
CA MET A 33 -18.39 7.08 -7.45
C MET A 33 -19.17 6.78 -6.17
N GLN A 34 -20.49 6.93 -6.18
CA GLN A 34 -21.34 6.57 -5.04
C GLN A 34 -21.29 5.07 -4.76
N ILE A 35 -21.40 4.22 -5.80
CA ILE A 35 -21.25 2.76 -5.68
C ILE A 35 -19.91 2.40 -5.06
N ALA A 36 -18.81 2.98 -5.56
CA ALA A 36 -17.48 2.72 -5.02
C ALA A 36 -17.33 3.19 -3.56
N SER A 37 -18.03 4.26 -3.18
CA SER A 37 -18.07 4.72 -1.79
C SER A 37 -18.79 3.72 -0.88
N GLU A 38 -19.98 3.27 -1.27
CA GLU A 38 -20.76 2.28 -0.51
C GLU A 38 -20.01 0.96 -0.39
N GLN A 39 -19.34 0.50 -1.46
CA GLN A 39 -18.50 -0.70 -1.42
C GLN A 39 -17.39 -0.60 -0.37
N ARG A 40 -16.74 0.57 -0.26
CA ARG A 40 -15.70 0.80 0.76
C ARG A 40 -16.26 0.80 2.17
N GLU A 41 -17.45 1.37 2.38
CA GLU A 41 -18.09 1.33 3.71
C GLU A 41 -18.47 -0.10 4.08
N ILE A 42 -19.05 -0.88 3.15
CA ILE A 42 -19.33 -2.30 3.36
C ILE A 42 -18.05 -3.08 3.74
N GLU A 43 -16.93 -2.85 3.05
CA GLU A 43 -15.65 -3.49 3.39
C GLU A 43 -15.15 -3.13 4.79
N LYS A 44 -15.33 -1.87 5.23
CA LYS A 44 -14.99 -1.44 6.60
C LYS A 44 -15.90 -2.09 7.63
N ASP A 45 -17.19 -2.16 7.35
CA ASP A 45 -18.17 -2.77 8.24
C ASP A 45 -17.87 -4.27 8.42
N TYR A 46 -17.56 -4.98 7.34
CA TYR A 46 -17.15 -6.39 7.43
C TYR A 46 -15.88 -6.58 8.27
N LYS A 47 -14.88 -5.70 8.13
CA LYS A 47 -13.68 -5.74 8.99
C LYS A 47 -14.04 -5.51 10.45
N THR A 48 -14.84 -4.49 10.72
CA THR A 48 -15.27 -4.14 12.09
C THR A 48 -16.02 -5.30 12.74
N ILE A 49 -16.94 -5.94 12.01
CA ILE A 49 -17.68 -7.13 12.48
C ILE A 49 -16.70 -8.28 12.75
N GLY A 50 -15.78 -8.55 11.83
CA GLY A 50 -14.79 -9.63 12.00
C GLY A 50 -13.84 -9.39 13.18
N GLU A 51 -13.42 -8.16 13.41
CA GLU A 51 -12.59 -7.76 14.56
C GLU A 51 -13.34 -7.94 15.87
N TRP A 52 -14.57 -7.45 15.94
CA TRP A 52 -15.45 -7.66 17.10
C TRP A 52 -15.68 -9.14 17.38
N TYR A 53 -15.97 -9.92 16.32
CA TYR A 53 -16.15 -11.37 16.42
C TYR A 53 -14.90 -12.07 16.97
N MET A 54 -13.73 -11.70 16.48
CA MET A 54 -12.46 -12.27 16.96
C MET A 54 -12.06 -11.81 18.37
N ALA A 55 -12.68 -10.76 18.90
CA ALA A 55 -12.45 -10.29 20.26
C ALA A 55 -13.39 -10.96 21.28
N GLU A 56 -14.65 -11.15 20.93
CA GLU A 56 -15.68 -11.65 21.86
C GLU A 56 -16.05 -13.13 21.65
N HIS A 57 -15.92 -13.66 20.42
CA HIS A 57 -16.50 -14.94 20.01
C HIS A 57 -15.50 -15.87 19.31
N ALA A 58 -14.20 -15.64 19.45
CA ALA A 58 -13.17 -16.40 18.73
C ALA A 58 -13.13 -17.90 19.07
N ASP A 59 -13.65 -18.30 20.24
CA ASP A 59 -13.65 -19.71 20.69
C ASP A 59 -14.99 -20.41 20.40
N GLU A 60 -16.01 -19.66 20.00
CA GLU A 60 -17.33 -20.16 19.60
C GLU A 60 -17.52 -20.14 18.07
N ALA A 61 -16.41 -20.20 17.33
CA ALA A 61 -16.38 -20.21 15.88
C ALA A 61 -17.21 -21.35 15.27
N PRO A 62 -18.20 -21.05 14.40
CA PRO A 62 -18.83 -22.06 13.57
C PRO A 62 -17.80 -22.84 12.75
N GLU A 63 -18.04 -24.13 12.55
CA GLU A 63 -17.14 -25.01 11.78
C GLU A 63 -16.84 -24.44 10.38
N ALA A 64 -17.80 -23.77 9.76
CA ALA A 64 -17.67 -23.16 8.44
C ALA A 64 -16.60 -22.05 8.32
N ILE A 65 -16.17 -21.46 9.44
CA ILE A 65 -15.13 -20.41 9.48
C ILE A 65 -13.97 -20.78 10.41
N ALA A 66 -13.93 -22.00 10.93
CA ALA A 66 -12.96 -22.42 11.92
C ALA A 66 -11.52 -22.35 11.39
N ASP A 67 -11.33 -22.64 10.10
CA ASP A 67 -10.07 -22.53 9.38
C ASP A 67 -9.58 -21.08 9.28
N VAL A 68 -10.47 -20.15 8.93
CA VAL A 68 -10.15 -18.71 8.85
C VAL A 68 -9.82 -18.15 10.24
N VAL A 69 -10.60 -18.52 11.26
CA VAL A 69 -10.35 -18.11 12.65
C VAL A 69 -9.01 -18.63 13.15
N ALA A 70 -8.69 -19.90 12.87
CA ALA A 70 -7.39 -20.49 13.20
C ALA A 70 -6.24 -19.79 12.48
N ALA A 71 -6.41 -19.45 11.19
CA ALA A 71 -5.41 -18.70 10.42
C ALA A 71 -5.17 -17.30 11.00
N ILE A 72 -6.23 -16.60 11.45
CA ILE A 72 -6.10 -15.29 12.12
C ILE A 72 -5.34 -15.42 13.44
N LYS A 73 -5.65 -16.43 14.27
CA LYS A 73 -4.92 -16.69 15.53
C LYS A 73 -3.44 -16.95 15.27
N ALA A 74 -3.12 -17.84 14.32
CA ALA A 74 -1.73 -18.12 13.93
C ALA A 74 -1.00 -16.90 13.35
N ALA A 75 -1.70 -16.04 12.60
CA ALA A 75 -1.12 -14.80 12.09
C ALA A 75 -0.81 -13.80 13.21
N LYS A 76 -1.68 -13.68 14.23
CA LYS A 76 -1.43 -12.84 15.41
C LYS A 76 -0.21 -13.30 16.19
N GLU A 77 -0.04 -14.61 16.38
CA GLU A 77 1.17 -15.17 17.02
C GLU A 77 2.44 -14.85 16.22
N LYS A 78 2.42 -15.05 14.90
CA LYS A 78 3.55 -14.69 14.03
C LYS A 78 3.90 -13.21 14.07
N ILE A 79 2.91 -12.32 14.21
CA ILE A 79 3.18 -10.88 14.35
C ILE A 79 3.98 -10.62 15.63
N ILE A 80 3.60 -11.24 16.76
CA ILE A 80 4.33 -11.12 18.03
C ILE A 80 5.78 -11.60 17.86
N GLU A 81 6.00 -12.77 17.26
CA GLU A 81 7.34 -13.30 16.99
C GLU A 81 8.18 -12.34 16.13
N LEU A 82 7.58 -11.78 15.08
CA LEU A 82 8.26 -10.83 14.19
C LEU A 82 8.57 -9.50 14.87
N GLU A 83 7.69 -9.02 15.76
CA GLU A 83 7.91 -7.82 16.55
C GLU A 83 9.02 -8.00 17.57
N GLU A 84 9.08 -9.14 18.26
CA GLU A 84 10.18 -9.50 19.16
C GLU A 84 11.51 -9.62 18.41
N ALA A 85 11.52 -10.29 17.26
CA ALA A 85 12.70 -10.39 16.41
C ALA A 85 13.18 -9.01 15.92
N LYS A 86 12.25 -8.10 15.60
CA LYS A 86 12.56 -6.72 15.23
C LYS A 86 13.21 -5.96 16.39
N GLU A 87 12.79 -6.19 17.62
CA GLU A 87 13.37 -5.54 18.80
C GLU A 87 14.76 -6.09 19.15
N GLN A 88 14.96 -7.41 19.04
CA GLN A 88 16.27 -8.04 19.19
C GLN A 88 17.28 -7.55 18.13
N ARG A 89 16.82 -7.24 16.92
CA ARG A 89 17.66 -6.67 15.84
C ARG A 89 18.02 -5.20 16.06
N LYS A 90 17.26 -4.46 16.88
CA LYS A 90 17.52 -3.04 17.19
C LYS A 90 18.49 -2.85 18.36
N ASN A 91 18.68 -3.86 19.20
CA ASN A 91 19.61 -3.83 20.33
C ASN A 91 20.76 -4.84 20.15
N PRO A 92 21.77 -4.59 19.28
CA PRO A 92 22.93 -5.46 19.13
C PRO A 92 23.96 -5.33 20.27
N THR A 93 23.54 -5.02 21.51
CA THR A 93 24.43 -4.97 22.69
C THR A 93 23.71 -5.38 23.98
N ALA A 94 23.35 -6.64 24.09
CA ALA A 94 23.22 -7.30 25.39
C ALA A 94 23.61 -8.76 25.21
N ASP A 95 24.67 -9.15 25.90
CA ASP A 95 25.07 -10.54 26.19
C ASP A 95 25.72 -11.36 25.07
N VAL A 96 26.99 -11.05 24.76
CA VAL A 96 28.06 -12.09 24.75
C VAL A 96 29.38 -11.49 25.24
N ILE A 97 29.64 -11.55 26.55
CA ILE A 97 31.00 -11.80 27.04
C ILE A 97 30.88 -12.95 28.05
N PRO A 98 31.53 -14.09 27.77
CA PRO A 98 32.56 -14.52 28.70
C PRO A 98 33.90 -14.63 28.00
N ALA A 99 34.90 -14.15 28.73
CA ALA A 99 36.30 -14.29 28.44
C ALA A 99 36.69 -15.77 28.39
N ASP A 100 37.26 -16.23 27.28
CA ASP A 100 38.56 -16.87 27.28
C ASP A 100 39.08 -16.94 25.83
N GLY A 101 40.29 -16.43 25.66
CA GLY A 101 40.83 -16.02 24.36
C GLY A 101 41.12 -17.17 23.42
N VAL A 102 40.51 -17.13 22.24
CA VAL A 102 41.17 -17.49 20.99
C VAL A 102 40.76 -16.47 19.95
N VAL A 103 41.74 -15.68 19.52
CA VAL A 103 41.65 -14.75 18.40
C VAL A 103 41.48 -15.54 17.09
N ALA A 104 40.43 -15.21 16.35
CA ALA A 104 40.40 -15.34 14.90
C ALA A 104 40.03 -13.95 14.35
N GLU A 105 40.96 -13.37 13.61
CA GLU A 105 40.97 -12.01 13.05
C GLU A 105 39.71 -11.65 12.24
N GLU A 106 39.08 -10.52 12.60
CA GLU A 106 39.01 -9.27 11.81
C GLU A 106 39.22 -9.41 10.28
N THR A 107 38.36 -8.97 9.35
CA THR A 107 37.77 -7.64 9.11
C THR A 107 36.88 -7.71 7.85
N ALA A 108 35.87 -6.84 7.72
CA ALA A 108 35.64 -5.96 6.55
C ALA A 108 34.16 -5.50 6.41
N GLY A 109 33.91 -4.27 6.85
CA GLY A 109 33.05 -3.25 6.22
C GLY A 109 31.60 -3.59 5.86
N ALA A 110 30.64 -3.12 6.65
CA ALA A 110 29.33 -2.76 6.09
C ALA A 110 29.57 -1.62 5.05
N PRO A 111 29.10 -1.74 3.79
CA PRO A 111 29.35 -0.71 2.79
C PRO A 111 28.60 0.58 3.12
N GLU A 112 29.30 1.71 3.21
CA GLU A 112 28.72 3.05 3.33
C GLU A 112 27.86 3.37 2.10
N MET A 113 26.55 3.12 2.19
CA MET A 113 25.60 3.50 1.14
C MET A 113 25.26 4.99 1.25
N LYS A 114 25.71 5.78 0.27
CA LYS A 114 25.32 7.20 0.17
C LYS A 114 23.88 7.31 -0.32
N ILE A 115 23.08 8.16 0.34
CA ILE A 115 21.70 8.45 -0.07
C ILE A 115 21.71 9.61 -1.06
N CYS A 116 21.05 9.44 -2.21
CA CYS A 116 20.99 10.48 -3.22
C CYS A 116 20.15 11.67 -2.74
N PRO A 117 20.71 12.90 -2.70
CA PRO A 117 19.96 14.07 -2.23
C PRO A 117 18.83 14.50 -3.19
N VAL A 118 18.81 13.97 -4.42
CA VAL A 118 17.83 14.34 -5.45
C VAL A 118 16.61 13.41 -5.46
N CYS A 119 16.81 12.10 -5.28
CA CYS A 119 15.73 11.10 -5.41
C CYS A 119 15.62 10.12 -4.22
N GLY A 120 16.52 10.20 -3.24
CA GLY A 120 16.49 9.34 -2.05
C GLY A 120 17.00 7.91 -2.26
N ASN A 121 17.41 7.52 -3.47
CA ASN A 121 17.94 6.19 -3.73
C ASN A 121 19.34 5.99 -3.10
N ALA A 122 19.55 4.84 -2.46
CA ALA A 122 20.84 4.45 -1.89
C ALA A 122 21.73 3.81 -2.96
N SER A 123 22.96 4.31 -3.12
CA SER A 123 23.93 3.74 -4.06
C SER A 123 25.37 4.04 -3.69
N GLN A 124 26.30 3.16 -4.10
CA GLN A 124 27.74 3.28 -3.84
C GLN A 124 28.51 3.92 -5.00
N GLY A 125 27.83 4.30 -6.08
CA GLY A 125 28.44 4.89 -7.28
C GLY A 125 28.63 6.40 -7.17
N LYS A 126 29.53 6.95 -8.00
CA LYS A 126 29.68 8.42 -8.17
C LYS A 126 28.42 9.09 -8.73
N PHE A 127 27.53 8.32 -9.36
CA PHE A 127 26.26 8.78 -9.90
C PHE A 127 25.12 7.88 -9.42
N CYS A 128 23.97 8.47 -9.13
CA CYS A 128 22.78 7.74 -8.74
C CYS A 128 22.24 6.92 -9.93
N PRO A 129 22.00 5.60 -9.78
CA PRO A 129 21.49 4.75 -10.86
C PRO A 129 20.03 5.05 -11.24
N GLN A 130 19.29 5.75 -10.37
CA GLN A 130 17.88 6.05 -10.59
C GLN A 130 17.68 7.41 -11.30
N CYS A 131 18.46 8.43 -10.94
CA CYS A 131 18.27 9.80 -11.46
C CYS A 131 19.50 10.41 -12.15
N GLY A 132 20.65 9.73 -12.14
CA GLY A 132 21.88 10.21 -12.80
C GLY A 132 22.60 11.35 -12.09
N ALA A 133 22.10 11.82 -10.93
CA ALA A 133 22.73 12.90 -10.19
C ALA A 133 24.09 12.48 -9.61
N PRO A 134 25.12 13.36 -9.63
CA PRO A 134 26.39 13.09 -8.98
C PRO A 134 26.19 13.00 -7.47
N MET A 135 26.65 11.91 -6.89
CA MET A 135 26.69 11.70 -5.44
C MET A 135 27.97 12.38 -4.96
N GLY A 136 27.86 13.44 -4.16
CA GLY A 136 29.01 14.22 -3.66
C GLY A 136 30.10 13.32 -3.04
N GLU A 137 31.35 13.78 -3.10
CA GLU A 137 32.49 13.12 -2.45
C GLU A 137 32.21 12.80 -0.97
#